data_AF-A0A438FEJ2-F1
#
_entry.id   AF-A0A438FEJ2-F1
#
_cell.length_a   1.000
_cell.length_b   1.000
_cell.length_c   1.000
_cell.angle_alpha   90.00
_cell.angle_beta   90.00
_cell.angle_gamma   90.00
#
_symmetry.space_group_name_H-M   'P 1'
#
loop_
_entity.id
_entity.type
_entity.pdbx_description
1 polymer ?
#
loop_
_entity_poly.entity_id
_entity_poly.type
_entity_poly.pdbx_seq_one_letter_code
_entity_poly.pdbx_strand_id
1 'polypeptide(L)'
;MDKAFATRPRSLAGKLMGYDHAMFGFSPYGTYWRDVRKLASVELLSNRQLELLNHVRDSEVKLFHQRALQAMDTKWGQASLGRDEGEVLAHGSKCNGERSSWEMAFWHRYKRL
;
A
#
# COMPACT_ATOMS: atom_id res chain seq x y z
N MET A 1 -12.56 33.72 -7.33
CA MET A 1 -12.23 32.64 -6.38
C MET A 1 -11.43 33.26 -5.25
N ASP A 2 -11.79 32.99 -4.00
CA ASP A 2 -11.39 33.84 -2.87
C ASP A 2 -9.92 33.64 -2.45
N LYS A 3 -9.22 34.77 -2.21
CA LYS A 3 -7.82 34.82 -1.77
C LYS A 3 -7.69 34.47 -0.28
N ALA A 4 -8.74 34.63 0.53
CA ALA A 4 -8.74 34.27 1.94
C ALA A 4 -8.39 32.78 2.14
N PHE A 5 -9.16 31.87 1.53
CA PHE A 5 -8.94 30.42 1.60
C PHE A 5 -7.60 29.96 0.97
N ALA A 6 -7.09 30.70 0.01
CA ALA A 6 -5.83 30.36 -0.66
C ALA A 6 -4.57 30.83 0.11
N THR A 7 -4.74 31.61 1.18
CA THR A 7 -3.65 32.13 2.01
C THR A 7 -3.27 31.11 3.09
N ARG A 8 -2.28 30.26 2.77
CA ARG A 8 -1.69 29.34 3.77
C ARG A 8 -1.10 30.16 4.93
N PRO A 9 -1.48 29.90 6.21
CA PRO A 9 -0.88 30.58 7.35
C PRO A 9 0.62 30.23 7.44
N ARG A 10 1.44 31.21 7.80
CA ARG A 10 2.89 31.03 7.95
C ARG A 10 3.19 30.06 9.08
N SER A 11 3.59 28.83 8.74
CA SER A 11 3.84 27.76 9.70
C SER A 11 5.34 27.65 10.01
N LEU A 12 5.68 27.23 11.22
CA LEU A 12 7.07 26.97 11.62
C LEU A 12 7.74 25.91 10.70
N ALA A 13 6.96 24.92 10.25
CA ALA A 13 7.35 23.97 9.21
C ALA A 13 7.66 24.65 7.87
N GLY A 14 6.85 25.61 7.42
CA GLY A 14 7.10 26.40 6.22
C GLY A 14 8.29 27.36 6.34
N LYS A 15 8.64 27.78 7.56
CA LYS A 15 9.88 28.53 7.80
C LYS A 15 11.12 27.63 7.73
N LEU A 16 11.10 26.50 8.42
CA LEU A 16 12.24 25.58 8.57
C LEU A 16 12.52 24.75 7.31
N MET A 17 11.50 24.07 6.77
CA MET A 17 11.64 23.23 5.58
C MET A 17 11.49 24.02 4.27
N GLY A 18 10.94 25.24 4.34
CA GLY A 18 10.53 26.01 3.18
C GLY A 18 11.46 27.15 2.79
N TYR A 19 12.66 27.29 3.37
CA TYR A 19 13.55 28.44 3.20
C TYR A 19 12.81 29.78 3.43
N ASP A 20 12.31 29.98 4.66
CA ASP A 20 11.38 31.05 5.03
C ASP A 20 10.24 31.28 4.01
N HIS A 21 9.52 30.19 3.69
CA HIS A 21 8.37 30.20 2.78
C HIS A 21 8.70 30.53 1.31
N ALA A 22 9.97 30.51 0.89
CA ALA A 22 10.34 30.57 -0.54
C ALA A 22 9.88 29.33 -1.32
N MET A 23 9.83 28.15 -0.68
CA MET A 23 9.43 26.90 -1.33
C MET A 23 8.00 26.91 -1.87
N PHE A 24 7.84 26.37 -3.08
CA PHE A 24 6.60 26.35 -3.85
C PHE A 24 5.36 25.82 -3.10
N GLY A 25 5.52 24.87 -2.18
CA GLY A 25 4.41 24.33 -1.37
C GLY A 25 4.05 25.16 -0.13
N PHE A 26 4.94 26.05 0.34
CA PHE A 26 4.81 26.75 1.62
C PHE A 26 4.69 28.28 1.48
N SER A 27 4.93 28.82 0.30
CA SER A 27 4.78 30.25 0.01
C SER A 27 3.34 30.75 0.20
N PRO A 28 3.12 31.91 0.84
CA PRO A 28 1.81 32.56 0.86
C PRO A 28 1.39 33.04 -0.54
N TYR A 29 0.11 33.36 -0.72
CA TYR A 29 -0.48 33.64 -2.04
C TYR A 29 -0.05 35.01 -2.63
N GLY A 30 1.17 35.06 -3.18
CA GLY A 30 1.77 36.25 -3.79
C GLY A 30 1.60 36.36 -5.31
N THR A 31 2.31 37.31 -5.93
CA THR A 31 2.67 37.29 -7.35
C THR A 31 3.62 36.12 -7.63
N TYR A 32 4.76 36.09 -6.92
CA TYR A 32 5.77 35.02 -6.96
C TYR A 32 5.17 33.60 -7.04
N TRP A 33 4.27 33.22 -6.11
CA TRP A 33 3.64 31.90 -6.15
C TRP A 33 2.85 31.63 -7.45
N ARG A 34 2.15 32.63 -7.99
CA ARG A 34 1.40 32.51 -9.25
C ARG A 34 2.34 32.38 -10.44
N ASP A 35 3.44 33.11 -10.46
CA ASP A 35 4.34 33.12 -11.61
C ASP A 35 5.26 31.87 -11.66
N VAL A 36 5.77 31.40 -10.51
CA VAL A 36 6.44 30.09 -10.40
C VAL A 36 5.48 28.95 -10.79
N ARG A 37 4.17 29.07 -10.49
CA ARG A 37 3.17 28.07 -10.88
C ARG A 37 2.88 28.06 -12.37
N LYS A 38 2.80 29.23 -13.03
CA LYS A 38 2.72 29.29 -14.49
C LYS A 38 3.92 28.59 -15.13
N LEU A 39 5.13 28.92 -14.65
CA LEU A 39 6.37 28.33 -15.13
C LEU A 39 6.37 26.80 -14.95
N ALA A 40 6.05 26.30 -13.75
CA ALA A 40 5.95 24.86 -13.51
C ALA A 40 4.87 24.17 -14.37
N SER A 41 3.71 24.81 -14.58
CA SER A 41 2.64 24.28 -15.44
C SER A 41 3.00 24.23 -16.92
N VAL A 42 3.90 25.11 -17.41
CA VAL A 42 4.34 25.13 -18.82
C VAL A 42 5.59 24.28 -19.04
N GLU A 43 6.61 24.43 -18.20
CA GLU A 43 7.93 23.81 -18.45
C GLU A 43 8.07 22.39 -17.88
N LEU A 44 7.35 22.06 -16.80
CA LEU A 44 7.48 20.77 -16.10
C LEU A 44 6.24 19.88 -16.22
N LEU A 45 5.04 20.47 -16.27
CA LEU A 45 3.75 19.77 -16.23
C LEU A 45 2.91 19.97 -17.50
N SER A 46 3.51 20.42 -18.60
CA SER A 46 2.83 20.47 -19.90
C SER A 46 2.64 19.06 -20.47
N ASN A 47 1.61 18.88 -21.30
CA ASN A 47 1.24 17.58 -21.89
C ASN A 47 2.45 16.87 -22.55
N ARG A 48 3.31 17.61 -23.25
CA ARG A 48 4.53 17.08 -23.86
C ARG A 48 5.51 16.48 -22.84
N GLN A 49 5.68 17.11 -21.67
CA GLN A 49 6.54 16.57 -20.61
C GLN A 49 5.89 15.35 -19.96
N LEU A 50 4.57 15.35 -19.79
CA LEU A 50 3.83 14.19 -19.27
C LEU A 50 3.89 13.00 -20.25
N GLU A 51 3.80 13.25 -21.55
CA GLU A 51 4.03 12.26 -22.61
C GLU A 51 5.46 11.70 -22.57
N LEU A 52 6.47 12.56 -22.44
CA LEU A 52 7.86 12.13 -22.28
C LEU A 52 8.09 11.32 -21.00
N LEU A 53 7.42 11.64 -19.89
CA LEU A 53 7.54 10.92 -18.61
C LEU A 53 6.68 9.65 -18.51
N ASN A 54 5.68 9.47 -19.38
CA ASN A 54 4.79 8.31 -19.35
C ASN A 54 5.55 6.98 -19.45
N HIS A 55 6.57 6.88 -20.31
CA HIS A 55 7.30 5.62 -20.48
C HIS A 55 8.02 5.18 -19.20
N VAL A 56 8.58 6.13 -18.43
CA VAL A 56 9.21 5.87 -17.12
C VAL A 56 8.15 5.36 -16.15
N ARG A 57 7.07 6.13 -15.97
CA ARG A 57 5.95 5.79 -15.08
C ARG A 57 5.36 4.42 -15.39
N ASP A 58 5.13 4.10 -16.67
CA ASP A 58 4.62 2.80 -17.10
C ASP A 58 5.57 1.65 -16.76
N SER A 59 6.89 1.86 -16.87
CA SER A 59 7.90 0.86 -16.50
C SER A 59 7.97 0.64 -14.99
N GLU A 60 7.92 1.72 -14.19
CA GLU A 60 7.90 1.66 -12.73
C GLU A 60 6.63 0.97 -12.23
N VAL A 61 5.47 1.30 -12.80
CA VAL A 61 4.18 0.69 -12.47
C VAL A 61 4.15 -0.80 -12.84
N LYS A 62 4.68 -1.20 -14.01
CA LYS A 62 4.80 -2.62 -14.39
C LYS A 62 5.72 -3.38 -13.44
N LEU A 63 6.88 -2.81 -13.10
CA LEU A 63 7.84 -3.38 -12.15
C LEU A 63 7.24 -3.50 -10.73
N PHE A 64 6.45 -2.52 -10.29
CA PHE A 64 5.72 -2.57 -9.03
C PHE A 64 4.70 -3.71 -9.02
N HIS A 65 3.87 -3.85 -10.06
CA HIS A 65 2.90 -4.96 -10.16
C HIS A 65 3.59 -6.32 -10.15
N GLN A 66 4.66 -6.49 -10.93
CA GLN A 66 5.41 -7.76 -10.97
C GLN A 66 6.00 -8.12 -9.60
N ARG A 67 6.62 -7.15 -8.92
CA ARG A 67 7.16 -7.35 -7.55
C ARG A 67 6.07 -7.59 -6.51
N ALA A 68 4.93 -6.91 -6.63
CA ALA A 68 3.80 -7.09 -5.73
C ALA A 68 3.22 -8.50 -5.83
N LEU A 69 3.04 -9.03 -7.05
CA LEU A 69 2.61 -10.40 -7.28
C LEU A 69 3.62 -11.41 -6.73
N GLN A 70 4.92 -11.28 -7.06
CA GLN A 70 5.97 -12.14 -6.50
C GLN A 70 6.03 -12.10 -4.95
N ALA A 71 5.79 -10.94 -4.35
CA ALA A 71 5.72 -10.77 -2.89
C ALA A 71 4.41 -11.30 -2.28
N MET A 72 3.36 -11.50 -3.06
CA MET A 72 2.16 -12.23 -2.66
C MET A 72 2.39 -13.73 -2.79
N ASP A 73 2.87 -14.22 -3.93
CA ASP A 73 3.11 -15.64 -4.20
C ASP A 73 4.06 -16.27 -3.17
N THR A 74 5.16 -15.58 -2.83
CA THR A 74 6.10 -16.03 -1.79
C THR A 74 5.48 -16.06 -0.39
N LYS A 75 4.60 -15.10 -0.06
CA LYS A 75 3.85 -15.11 1.20
C LYS A 75 2.78 -16.20 1.25
N TRP A 76 2.07 -16.45 0.15
CA TRP A 76 1.11 -17.54 0.04
C TRP A 76 1.80 -18.90 0.18
N GLY A 77 2.94 -19.12 -0.47
CA GLY A 77 3.72 -20.35 -0.35
C GLY A 77 4.29 -20.59 1.06
N GLN A 78 4.71 -19.53 1.76
CA GLN A 78 5.09 -19.63 3.18
C GLN A 78 3.86 -19.90 4.08
N ALA A 79 2.71 -19.30 3.77
CA ALA A 79 1.47 -19.50 4.52
C ALA A 79 0.76 -20.84 4.25
N SER A 80 1.08 -21.54 3.15
CA SER A 80 0.69 -22.93 2.94
C SER A 80 1.65 -23.88 3.67
N LEU A 81 2.97 -23.71 3.51
CA LEU A 81 3.96 -24.54 4.24
C LEU A 81 3.75 -24.49 5.77
N GLY A 82 3.57 -23.29 6.34
CA GLY A 82 3.28 -23.14 7.76
C GLY A 82 1.89 -23.63 8.20
N ARG A 83 0.98 -23.93 7.26
CA ARG A 83 -0.29 -24.61 7.54
C ARG A 83 -0.11 -26.13 7.55
N ASP A 84 0.63 -26.65 6.57
CA ASP A 84 0.95 -28.06 6.44
C ASP A 84 1.77 -28.55 7.66
N GLU A 85 2.78 -27.79 8.09
CA GLU A 85 3.53 -28.07 9.34
C GLU A 85 2.62 -28.04 10.58
N GLY A 86 1.65 -27.13 10.62
CA GLY A 86 0.65 -27.03 11.69
C GLY A 86 -0.27 -28.25 11.77
N GLU A 87 -0.74 -28.77 10.63
CA GLU A 87 -1.55 -29.99 10.58
C GLU A 87 -0.72 -31.24 10.92
N VAL A 88 0.53 -31.34 10.46
CA VAL A 88 1.42 -32.46 10.80
C VAL A 88 1.68 -32.55 12.31
N LEU A 89 1.93 -31.42 12.98
CA LEU A 89 2.09 -31.38 14.44
C LEU A 89 0.80 -31.74 15.20
N ALA A 90 -0.37 -31.34 14.67
CA ALA A 90 -1.66 -31.73 15.24
C ALA A 90 -1.93 -33.24 15.07
N HIS A 91 -1.58 -33.82 13.93
CA HIS A 91 -1.87 -35.22 13.62
C HIS A 91 -0.91 -36.21 14.29
N GLY A 92 0.31 -35.79 14.64
CA GLY A 92 1.29 -36.62 15.35
C GLY A 92 0.91 -36.98 16.80
N SER A 93 -0.03 -36.26 17.42
CA SER A 93 -0.35 -36.39 18.85
C SER A 93 -1.46 -37.39 19.18
N LYS A 94 -2.01 -38.14 18.21
CA LYS A 94 -3.23 -38.95 18.38
C LYS A 94 -3.10 -40.46 18.14
N CYS A 95 -1.97 -41.04 18.52
CA CYS A 95 -1.76 -42.50 18.53
C CYS A 95 -1.22 -43.03 19.88
N ASN A 96 -2.07 -43.08 20.90
CA ASN A 96 -2.05 -44.19 21.85
C ASN A 96 -3.49 -44.65 22.14
N GLY A 97 -3.68 -45.91 22.50
CA GLY A 97 -4.96 -46.60 22.34
C GLY A 97 -5.95 -46.41 23.50
N GLU A 98 -7.11 -45.85 23.19
CA GLU A 98 -8.42 -46.40 23.61
C GLU A 98 -9.54 -45.71 22.80
N ARG A 99 -10.06 -46.38 21.76
CA ARG A 99 -11.15 -45.83 20.93
C ARG A 99 -12.47 -45.98 21.68
N SER A 100 -12.79 -44.99 22.50
CA SER A 100 -13.98 -45.04 23.36
C SER A 100 -15.27 -45.24 22.56
N SER A 101 -16.17 -46.07 23.08
CA SER A 101 -17.46 -46.43 22.45
C SER A 101 -18.30 -45.20 22.06
N TRP A 102 -18.14 -44.10 22.81
CA TRP A 102 -18.83 -42.84 22.63
C TRP A 102 -18.50 -42.13 21.31
N GLU A 103 -17.27 -42.23 20.78
CA GLU A 103 -16.92 -41.67 19.46
C GLU A 103 -17.69 -42.36 18.33
N MET A 104 -17.86 -43.68 18.43
CA MET A 104 -18.64 -44.46 17.45
C MET A 104 -20.13 -44.09 17.51
N ALA A 105 -20.68 -43.92 18.71
CA ALA A 105 -22.07 -43.47 18.90
C ALA A 105 -22.31 -42.04 18.34
N PHE A 106 -21.34 -41.14 18.49
CA PHE A 106 -21.40 -39.78 17.93
C PHE A 106 -21.48 -39.80 16.40
N TRP A 107 -20.56 -40.53 15.74
CA TRP A 107 -20.60 -40.72 14.29
C TRP A 107 -21.88 -41.39 13.80
N HIS A 108 -22.42 -42.35 14.55
CA HIS A 108 -23.65 -43.04 14.21
C HIS A 108 -24.91 -42.15 14.33
N ARG A 109 -24.84 -41.05 15.10
CA ARG A 109 -25.88 -40.01 15.17
C ARG A 109 -25.74 -38.98 14.06
N TYR A 110 -24.51 -38.58 13.74
CA TYR A 110 -24.23 -37.59 12.68
C TYR A 110 -24.65 -38.10 11.29
N LYS A 111 -24.50 -39.41 11.02
CA LYS A 111 -24.87 -40.05 9.74
C LYS A 111 -26.39 -40.33 9.57
N ARG A 112 -27.24 -39.55 10.25
CA ARG A 112 -28.72 -39.57 10.14
C ARG A 112 -29.30 -38.14 10.11
N LEU A 113 -28.49 -37.20 9.65
CA LEU A 113 -28.86 -35.90 9.08
C LEU A 113 -28.32 -35.86 7.64
#